data_AF-A0A0B4D1F0-F1
#
_entry.id   AF-A0A0B4D1F0-F1
#
_cell.length_a   1.000
_cell.length_b   1.000
_cell.length_c   1.000
_cell.angle_alpha   90.00
_cell.angle_beta   90.00
_cell.angle_gamma   90.00
#
_symmetry.space_group_name_H-M   'P 1'
#
loop_
_entity.id
_entity.type
_entity.pdbx_description
1 polymer ?
#
loop_
_entity_poly.entity_id
_entity_poly.type
_entity_poly.pdbx_seq_one_letter_code
_entity_poly.pdbx_strand_id
1 'polypeptide(L)' 'MNWNDLTRNWADNYRALRKEFPKLEPSAMPFLKADQDRFESYLAATHDMSLKEAQDAFDAFLSQHAETRQTA' A
#
# COMPACT_ATOMS: atom_id res chain seq x y z
N MET A 1 -0.18 6.19 9.88
CA MET A 1 -1.35 5.33 9.65
C MET A 1 -0.80 3.92 9.62
N ASN A 2 -1.47 2.93 10.20
CA ASN A 2 -0.95 1.55 10.18
C ASN A 2 -1.72 0.67 9.17
N TRP A 3 -1.24 -0.55 8.93
CA TRP A 3 -1.89 -1.52 8.04
C TRP A 3 -3.36 -1.80 8.42
N ASN A 4 -3.69 -1.85 9.71
CA ASN A 4 -5.07 -2.04 10.17
C ASN A 4 -5.97 -0.85 9.78
N ASP A 5 -5.48 0.38 9.91
CA ASP A 5 -6.22 1.58 9.49
C ASP A 5 -6.39 1.64 7.96
N LEU A 6 -5.40 1.15 7.23
CA LEU A 6 -5.41 1.05 5.77
C LEU A 6 -6.41 0.01 5.28
N THR A 7 -6.45 -1.18 5.89
CA THR A 7 -7.36 -2.25 5.50
C THR A 7 -8.81 -2.01 5.91
N ARG A 8 -9.09 -1.11 6.88
CA ARG A 8 -10.45 -0.67 7.23
C ARG A 8 -11.19 -0.04 6.04
N ASN A 9 -10.52 0.83 5.30
CA ASN A 9 -11.03 1.45 4.06
C ASN A 9 -10.23 0.99 2.85
N TRP A 10 -9.99 -0.32 2.77
CA TRP A 10 -9.06 -0.89 1.79
C TRP A 10 -9.35 -0.46 0.35
N ALA A 11 -10.61 -0.44 -0.09
CA ALA A 11 -10.95 -0.07 -1.46
C ALA A 11 -10.55 1.37 -1.83
N ASP A 12 -10.74 2.33 -0.92
CA ASP A 12 -10.35 3.73 -1.17
C ASP A 12 -8.85 3.95 -1.02
N ASN A 13 -8.22 3.33 -0.01
CA ASN A 13 -6.77 3.39 0.15
C ASN A 13 -6.04 2.69 -1.01
N TYR A 14 -6.61 1.61 -1.56
CA TYR A 14 -6.05 0.90 -2.71
C TYR A 14 -6.11 1.77 -3.99
N ARG A 15 -7.12 2.62 -4.14
CA ARG A 15 -7.15 3.62 -5.22
C ARG A 15 -6.02 4.64 -5.08
N ALA A 16 -5.72 5.08 -3.86
CA ALA A 16 -4.58 5.96 -3.60
C ALA A 16 -3.24 5.25 -3.87
N LEU A 17 -3.09 4.03 -3.37
CA LEU A 17 -1.92 3.18 -3.66
C LEU A 17 -1.70 3.01 -5.16
N ARG A 18 -2.75 2.76 -5.95
CA ARG A 18 -2.63 2.66 -7.41
C ARG A 18 -2.21 3.96 -8.11
N LYS A 19 -2.41 5.13 -7.49
CA LYS A 19 -1.91 6.39 -8.05
C LYS A 19 -0.39 6.52 -7.89
N GLU A 20 0.16 6.07 -6.75
CA GLU A 20 1.60 6.06 -6.51
C GLU A 20 2.30 4.84 -7.13
N PHE A 21 1.60 3.70 -7.15
CA PHE A 21 2.07 2.42 -7.62
C PHE A 21 1.20 1.93 -8.79
N PRO A 22 1.39 2.50 -10.00
CA PRO A 22 0.50 2.27 -11.15
C PRO A 22 0.50 0.82 -11.68
N LYS A 23 1.46 -0.01 -11.27
CA LYS A 23 1.54 -1.43 -11.66
C LYS A 23 0.71 -2.36 -10.76
N LEU A 24 0.06 -1.83 -9.72
CA LEU A 24 -0.84 -2.60 -8.87
C LEU A 24 -2.14 -2.97 -9.62
N GLU A 25 -2.44 -4.27 -9.67
CA GLU A 25 -3.61 -4.78 -10.37
C GLU A 25 -4.87 -4.80 -9.47
N PRO A 26 -6.00 -4.23 -9.92
CA PRO A 26 -7.24 -4.22 -9.14
C PRO A 26 -7.80 -5.62 -8.83
N SER A 27 -7.46 -6.63 -9.63
CA SER A 27 -7.77 -8.05 -9.41
C SER A 27 -7.07 -8.63 -8.17
N ALA A 28 -5.87 -8.14 -7.82
CA ALA A 28 -5.10 -8.60 -6.67
C ALA A 28 -5.61 -8.01 -5.34
N MET A 29 -6.35 -6.90 -5.38
CA MET A 29 -6.89 -6.18 -4.22
C MET A 29 -7.50 -7.08 -3.13
N PRO A 30 -8.44 -8.00 -3.38
CA PRO A 30 -9.02 -8.83 -2.32
C PRO A 30 -8.03 -9.79 -1.66
N PHE A 31 -7.00 -10.24 -2.39
CA PHE A 31 -6.00 -11.19 -1.89
C PHE A 31 -4.92 -10.52 -1.05
N LEU A 32 -4.53 -9.29 -1.42
CA LEU A 32 -3.46 -8.55 -0.75
C LEU A 32 -3.90 -7.96 0.60
N LYS A 33 -5.21 -7.79 0.83
CA LYS A 33 -5.74 -7.28 2.11
C LYS A 33 -5.42 -8.20 3.30
N ALA A 34 -5.31 -9.50 3.04
CA ALA A 34 -5.21 -10.51 4.09
C ALA A 34 -3.85 -10.50 4.81
N ASP A 35 -2.81 -10.01 4.16
CA ASP A 35 -1.44 -10.18 4.61
C ASP A 35 -0.56 -9.02 4.07
N GLN A 36 0.04 -8.27 5.00
CA GLN A 36 0.90 -7.13 4.69
C GLN A 36 2.18 -7.59 3.98
N ASP A 37 2.79 -8.69 4.42
CA ASP A 37 4.04 -9.20 3.85
C ASP A 37 3.83 -9.63 2.39
N ARG A 38 2.65 -10.19 2.09
CA ARG A 38 2.23 -10.47 0.70
C ARG A 38 2.06 -9.20 -0.13
N PHE A 39 1.50 -8.15 0.46
CA PHE A 39 1.38 -6.86 -0.24
C PHE A 39 2.76 -6.28 -0.57
N GLU A 40 3.67 -6.25 0.39
CA GLU A 40 5.04 -5.76 0.20
C GLU A 40 5.82 -6.59 -0.83
N SER A 41 5.69 -7.92 -0.77
CA SER A 41 6.30 -8.82 -1.75
C SER A 41 5.73 -8.62 -3.16
N TYR A 42 4.41 -8.39 -3.26
CA TYR A 42 3.75 -8.10 -4.52
C TYR A 42 4.18 -6.74 -5.08
N LEU A 43 4.32 -5.73 -4.22
CA LEU A 43 4.80 -4.41 -4.59
C LEU A 43 6.23 -4.48 -5.14
N ALA A 44 7.11 -5.22 -4.46
CA ALA A 44 8.46 -5.50 -4.90
C ALA A 44 8.49 -6.14 -6.29
N ALA A 45 7.73 -7.22 -6.46
CA ALA A 45 7.67 -7.98 -7.72
C ALA A 45 7.10 -7.16 -8.88
N THR A 46 6.05 -6.37 -8.64
CA THR A 46 5.43 -5.56 -9.71
C THR A 46 6.30 -4.39 -10.13
N HIS A 47 7.03 -3.77 -9.20
CA HIS A 47 7.82 -2.58 -9.47
C HIS A 47 9.29 -2.83 -9.79
N ASP A 48 9.74 -4.10 -9.83
CA ASP A 48 11.14 -4.47 -10.06
C ASP A 48 12.06 -3.83 -9.02
N MET A 49 11.63 -3.88 -7.76
CA MET A 49 12.37 -3.37 -6.61
C MET A 49 12.60 -4.48 -5.59
N SER A 50 13.59 -4.30 -4.70
CA SER A 50 13.83 -5.24 -3.61
C SER A 50 12.70 -5.20 -2.57
N LEU A 51 12.56 -6.27 -1.78
CA LEU A 51 11.57 -6.32 -0.69
C LEU A 51 11.76 -5.15 0.29
N LYS A 52 13.02 -4.78 0.56
CA LYS A 52 13.33 -3.67 1.46
C LYS A 52 12.90 -2.31 0.88
N GLU A 53 13.13 -2.07 -0.41
CA GLU A 53 12.65 -0.84 -1.06
C GLU A 53 11.13 -0.77 -1.09
N ALA A 54 10.44 -1.90 -1.31
CA ALA A 54 8.99 -1.96 -1.23
C ALA A 54 8.46 -1.66 0.17
N GLN A 55 9.13 -2.18 1.20
CA GLN A 55 8.85 -1.88 2.61
C GLN A 55 9.05 -0.41 2.92
N ASP A 56 10.19 0.16 2.56
CA ASP A 56 10.50 1.58 2.81
C ASP A 56 9.52 2.50 2.05
N ALA A 57 9.17 2.18 0.80
CA ALA A 57 8.19 2.94 0.02
C ALA A 57 6.77 2.82 0.60
N PHE A 58 6.40 1.64 1.09
CA PHE A 58 5.11 1.43 1.71
C PHE A 58 4.98 2.12 3.07
N ASP A 59 6.05 2.11 3.88
CA ASP A 59 6.09 2.84 5.15
C ASP A 59 6.03 4.37 4.93
N ALA A 60 6.72 4.86 3.90
CA ALA A 60 6.63 6.26 3.49
C ALA A 60 5.19 6.64 3.08
N PHE A 61 4.51 5.78 2.31
CA PHE A 61 3.10 5.97 1.95
C PHE A 61 2.20 6.05 3.20
N LEU A 62 2.38 5.09 4.13
CA LEU A 62 1.63 5.03 5.38
C LEU A 62 1.84 6.26 6.28
N SER A 63 3.05 6.82 6.24
CA SER A 63 3.40 8.05 6.96
C SER A 63 2.73 9.27 6.33
N GLN A 64 2.88 9.45 5.01
CA GLN A 64 2.27 10.57 4.27
C GLN A 64 0.74 10.61 4.43
N HIS A 65 0.08 9.45 4.34
CA HIS A 65 -1.37 9.33 4.51
C HIS A 65 -1.83 9.41 5.99
N ALA A 66 -0.91 9.31 6.95
CA ALA A 66 -1.19 9.64 8.35
C ALA A 66 -1.35 11.15 8.53
N GLU A 67 -0.42 11.90 7.94
CA GLU A 67 -0.31 13.35 8.09
C GLU A 67 -1.46 14.08 7.38
N THR A 68 -1.95 13.54 6.27
CA THR A 68 -3.09 14.11 5.55
C THR A 68 -4.41 14.10 6.36
N ARG A 69 -4.51 13.33 7.45
CA ARG A 69 -5.67 13.35 8.35
C ARG A 69 -5.59 14.38 9.48
N GLN A 70 -4.47 15.06 9.67
CA GLN A 70 -4.29 16.07 10.73
C GLN A 70 -4.54 17.52 10.27
N THR A 71 -4.83 17.75 8.99
CA THR A 71 -5.01 19.10 8.41
C THR A 71 -6.42 19.41 7.90
N ALA A 72 -7.43 18.62 8.29
CA ALA A 72 -8.84 18.85 7.93
C ALA A 72 -9.68 19.34 9.11
#